data_AF-A0A3D1N221-F1
#
_entry.id   AF-A0A3D1N221-F1
#
_cell.length_a   1.000
_cell.length_b   1.000
_cell.length_c   1.000
_cell.angle_alpha   90.00
_cell.angle_beta   90.00
_cell.angle_gamma   90.00
#
_symmetry.space_group_name_H-M   'P 1'
#
loop_
_entity.id
_entity.type
_entity.pdbx_description
1 polymer ?
#
loop_
_entity_poly.entity_id
_entity_poly.type
_entity_poly.pdbx_seq_one_letter_code
_entity_poly.pdbx_strand_id
1 'polypeptide(L)'
;MFLQFVKRNFPVIKNRLSTILPAARISDEQPLKAELFTINQLKLYAATLASRHSVSFKKGRDKLLARLKKNEAVILRVYELLNQPGNVKRRISPAGDWLLDNYYLIEEQIRLAQKFLPKGYSEELPSLTRGPLAGYPRVYDLAMEIVSHGDGRLDIKGLSGFVAAYQSVKHLRLGELWAVPIMIRLALIENLRRIASRIILSQLARDTADYHANRILEALDKDTSGV
;
A
#
# COMPACT_ATOMS: atom_id res chain seq x y z
N MET A 1 37.76 -5.31 0.26
CA MET A 1 37.41 -6.17 -0.90
C MET A 1 35.89 -6.43 -0.88
N PHE A 2 35.07 -5.38 -1.02
CA PHE A 2 33.61 -5.44 -0.86
C PHE A 2 32.88 -4.39 -1.73
N LEU A 3 33.46 -4.05 -2.89
CA LEU A 3 32.95 -3.01 -3.80
C LEU A 3 32.92 -3.43 -5.29
N GLN A 4 32.91 -4.73 -5.58
CA GLN A 4 32.83 -5.22 -6.97
C GLN A 4 31.61 -6.11 -7.28
N PHE A 5 30.62 -6.22 -6.38
CA PHE A 5 29.42 -7.03 -6.63
C PHE A 5 28.17 -6.23 -7.06
N VAL A 6 28.27 -4.90 -7.20
CA VAL A 6 27.13 -4.03 -7.59
C VAL A 6 26.93 -3.95 -9.12
N LYS A 7 27.73 -4.64 -9.92
CA LYS A 7 27.58 -4.68 -11.39
C LYS A 7 27.45 -6.10 -11.92
N ARG A 8 26.30 -6.75 -11.70
CA ARG A 8 25.78 -7.74 -12.65
C ARG A 8 24.34 -8.12 -12.33
N ASN A 9 23.51 -8.07 -13.36
CA ASN A 9 22.13 -8.54 -13.47
C ASN A 9 21.02 -7.53 -13.11
N PHE A 10 21.03 -6.37 -13.78
CA PHE A 10 19.79 -5.66 -14.10
C PHE A 10 19.19 -6.27 -15.38
N PRO A 11 18.04 -6.96 -15.35
CA PRO A 11 17.30 -7.20 -16.58
C PRO A 11 16.58 -5.90 -16.97
N VAL A 12 17.10 -5.27 -18.01
CA VAL A 12 16.59 -4.09 -18.75
C VAL A 12 15.28 -4.42 -19.51
N ILE A 13 14.35 -5.18 -18.90
CA ILE A 13 13.14 -5.69 -19.59
C ILE A 13 11.84 -5.26 -18.86
N LYS A 14 11.73 -3.99 -18.47
CA LYS A 14 10.42 -3.36 -18.17
C LYS A 14 10.07 -2.18 -19.11
N ASN A 15 10.96 -1.76 -20.01
CA ASN A 15 10.76 -0.57 -20.86
C ASN A 15 9.97 -0.78 -22.18
N ARG A 16 9.27 -1.90 -22.38
CA ARG A 16 8.42 -2.10 -23.58
C ARG A 16 6.95 -2.44 -23.33
N LEU A 17 6.50 -2.50 -22.08
CA LEU A 17 5.08 -2.78 -21.78
C LEU A 17 4.31 -1.57 -21.22
N SER A 18 5.00 -0.49 -20.85
CA SER A 18 4.37 0.76 -20.40
C SER A 18 3.79 1.60 -21.54
N THR A 19 4.12 1.32 -22.81
CA THR A 19 3.69 2.12 -23.96
C THR A 19 2.29 1.78 -24.48
N ILE A 20 1.69 0.66 -24.04
CA ILE A 20 0.40 0.15 -24.58
C ILE A 20 -0.72 0.13 -23.52
N LEU A 21 -0.39 0.21 -22.23
CA LEU A 21 -1.37 0.19 -21.15
C LEU A 21 -1.62 1.60 -20.59
N PRO A 22 -2.87 1.98 -20.30
CA PRO A 22 -3.17 3.27 -19.68
C PRO A 22 -2.46 3.37 -18.32
N ALA A 23 -1.86 4.53 -18.06
CA ALA A 23 -1.13 4.78 -16.82
C ALA A 23 -2.02 4.53 -15.59
N ALA A 24 -1.49 3.81 -14.59
CA ALA A 24 -2.24 3.42 -13.40
C ALA A 24 -2.85 4.63 -12.68
N ARG A 25 -4.18 4.70 -12.57
CA ARG A 25 -4.88 5.88 -12.03
C ARG A 25 -4.45 6.16 -10.59
N ILE A 26 -3.97 7.38 -10.34
CA ILE A 26 -3.73 7.90 -8.99
C ILE A 26 -5.03 8.54 -8.51
N SER A 27 -5.50 8.13 -7.34
CA SER A 27 -6.71 8.63 -6.69
C SER A 27 -6.39 9.08 -5.27
N ASP A 28 -7.09 10.11 -4.81
CA ASP A 28 -7.02 10.54 -3.41
C ASP A 28 -7.83 9.55 -2.55
N GLU A 29 -7.17 8.46 -2.19
CA GLU A 29 -7.73 7.48 -1.27
C GLU A 29 -7.19 7.73 0.12
N GLN A 30 -8.10 7.75 1.10
CA GLN A 30 -7.70 7.84 2.49
C GLN A 30 -6.81 6.64 2.85
N PRO A 31 -5.70 6.87 3.59
CA PRO A 31 -4.89 5.80 4.16
C PRO A 31 -5.76 4.87 5.00
N LEU A 32 -5.29 3.63 5.23
CA LEU A 32 -5.92 2.74 6.19
C LEU A 32 -5.72 3.32 7.58
N LYS A 33 -6.70 4.07 8.05
CA LYS A 33 -6.73 4.70 9.36
C LYS A 33 -8.10 4.53 9.99
N ALA A 34 -8.10 4.00 11.19
CA ALA A 34 -9.24 3.93 12.09
C ALA A 34 -8.83 4.49 13.46
N GLU A 35 -9.75 4.46 14.42
CA GLU A 35 -9.41 4.78 15.82
C GLU A 35 -8.26 3.89 16.31
N LEU A 36 -7.25 4.48 16.96
CA LEU A 36 -6.12 3.70 17.46
C LEU A 36 -6.53 2.90 18.69
N PHE A 37 -6.31 1.60 18.64
CA PHE A 37 -6.70 0.71 19.73
C PHE A 37 -5.50 0.29 20.57
N THR A 38 -5.71 0.30 21.89
CA THR A 38 -4.88 -0.47 22.82
C THR A 38 -5.01 -1.97 22.54
N ILE A 39 -4.08 -2.78 23.05
CA ILE A 39 -4.14 -4.25 22.88
C ILE A 39 -5.47 -4.82 23.38
N ASN A 40 -6.03 -4.29 24.47
CA ASN A 40 -7.30 -4.78 25.01
C ASN A 40 -8.50 -4.38 24.14
N GLN A 41 -8.55 -3.14 23.65
CA GLN A 41 -9.58 -2.71 22.69
C GLN A 41 -9.50 -3.52 21.39
N LEU A 42 -8.28 -3.77 20.91
CA LEU A 42 -8.04 -4.55 19.70
C LEU A 42 -8.54 -6.00 19.84
N LYS A 43 -8.38 -6.62 21.01
CA LYS A 43 -8.95 -7.96 21.32
C LYS A 43 -10.48 -7.95 21.34
N LEU A 44 -11.11 -6.99 22.02
CA LEU A 44 -12.57 -6.86 22.06
C LEU A 44 -13.15 -6.64 20.66
N TYR A 45 -12.46 -5.82 19.87
CA TYR A 45 -12.80 -5.59 18.48
C TYR A 45 -12.70 -6.87 17.65
N ALA A 46 -11.63 -7.67 17.81
CA ALA A 46 -11.46 -8.93 17.10
C ALA A 46 -12.61 -9.93 17.33
N ALA A 47 -13.08 -10.06 18.57
CA ALA A 47 -14.22 -10.92 18.91
C ALA A 47 -15.54 -10.41 18.27
N THR A 48 -15.72 -9.09 18.26
CA THR A 48 -16.87 -8.45 17.61
C THR A 48 -16.84 -8.66 16.10
N LEU A 49 -15.66 -8.50 15.48
CA LEU A 49 -15.43 -8.70 14.06
C LEU A 49 -15.71 -10.16 13.66
N ALA A 50 -15.23 -11.13 14.44
CA ALA A 50 -15.48 -12.55 14.24
C ALA A 50 -16.98 -12.90 14.18
N SER A 51 -17.78 -12.26 15.04
CA SER A 51 -19.23 -12.44 15.09
C SER A 51 -19.92 -11.92 13.82
N ARG A 52 -19.37 -10.88 13.18
CA ARG A 52 -19.92 -10.26 11.95
C ARG A 52 -19.50 -10.99 10.68
N HIS A 53 -18.36 -11.67 10.69
CA HIS A 53 -17.84 -12.35 9.51
C HIS A 53 -18.77 -13.47 9.03
N SER A 54 -19.32 -13.33 7.83
CA SER A 54 -19.98 -14.42 7.11
C SER A 54 -18.97 -15.05 6.15
N VAL A 55 -18.70 -16.35 6.30
CA VAL A 55 -17.52 -17.01 5.68
C VAL A 55 -17.95 -18.17 4.78
N SER A 56 -17.43 -18.20 3.56
CA SER A 56 -17.53 -19.33 2.64
C SER A 56 -16.22 -20.11 2.66
N PHE A 57 -16.34 -21.43 2.77
CA PHE A 57 -15.21 -22.36 2.69
C PHE A 57 -15.06 -22.99 1.31
N LYS A 58 -15.85 -22.55 0.32
CA LYS A 58 -15.72 -22.97 -1.07
C LYS A 58 -14.51 -22.30 -1.69
N LYS A 59 -13.85 -23.00 -2.61
CA LYS A 59 -12.78 -22.46 -3.43
C LYS A 59 -13.24 -21.17 -4.13
N GLY A 60 -12.47 -20.11 -3.92
CA GLY A 60 -12.73 -18.78 -4.48
C GLY A 60 -11.94 -18.51 -5.76
N ARG A 61 -12.04 -17.28 -6.25
CA ARG A 61 -11.12 -16.73 -7.27
C ARG A 61 -10.06 -15.89 -6.56
N ASP A 62 -8.81 -15.95 -7.01
CA ASP A 62 -7.79 -15.06 -6.49
C ASP A 62 -8.12 -13.59 -6.82
N LYS A 63 -8.20 -12.76 -5.78
CA LYS A 63 -8.32 -11.29 -5.90
C LYS A 63 -7.08 -10.56 -5.39
N LEU A 64 -6.24 -11.23 -4.60
CA LEU A 64 -5.13 -10.61 -3.89
C LEU A 64 -3.95 -10.32 -4.82
N LEU A 65 -3.59 -11.24 -5.73
CA LEU A 65 -2.49 -10.99 -6.68
C LEU A 65 -2.88 -9.90 -7.67
N ALA A 66 -4.12 -9.91 -8.15
CA ALA A 66 -4.63 -8.84 -9.01
C ALA A 66 -4.60 -7.47 -8.31
N ARG A 67 -4.96 -7.42 -7.02
CA ARG A 67 -4.88 -6.19 -6.23
C ARG A 67 -3.44 -5.77 -5.98
N LEU A 68 -2.55 -6.69 -5.63
CA LEU A 68 -1.13 -6.43 -5.43
C LEU A 68 -0.47 -5.85 -6.69
N LYS A 69 -0.84 -6.36 -7.88
CA LYS A 69 -0.34 -5.85 -9.16
C LYS A 69 -0.82 -4.42 -9.45
N LYS A 70 -2.06 -4.09 -9.08
CA LYS A 70 -2.57 -2.70 -9.12
C LYS A 70 -1.81 -1.80 -8.14
N ASN A 71 -1.49 -2.32 -6.95
CA ASN A 71 -0.73 -1.57 -5.95
C ASN A 71 0.70 -1.28 -6.42
N GLU A 72 1.38 -2.29 -6.99
CA GLU A 72 2.69 -2.13 -7.62
C GLU A 72 2.67 -1.05 -8.71
N ALA A 73 1.70 -1.10 -9.61
CA ALA A 73 1.61 -0.15 -10.72
C ALA A 73 1.43 1.31 -10.26
N VAL A 74 0.64 1.53 -9.20
CA VAL A 74 0.46 2.88 -8.64
C VAL A 74 1.71 3.34 -7.91
N ILE A 75 2.35 2.49 -7.10
CA ILE A 75 3.57 2.85 -6.37
C ILE A 75 4.71 3.16 -7.36
N LEU A 76 4.87 2.36 -8.41
CA LEU A 76 5.84 2.64 -9.48
C LEU A 76 5.55 3.98 -10.17
N ARG A 77 4.29 4.25 -10.52
CA ARG A 77 3.92 5.54 -11.14
C ARG A 77 4.23 6.73 -10.23
N VAL A 78 3.98 6.60 -8.92
CA VAL A 78 4.33 7.64 -7.94
C VAL A 78 5.84 7.87 -7.93
N TYR A 79 6.63 6.80 -7.85
CA TYR A 79 8.08 6.87 -7.89
C TYR A 79 8.58 7.57 -9.17
N GLU A 80 8.06 7.19 -10.34
CA GLU A 80 8.40 7.82 -11.63
C GLU A 80 8.08 9.31 -11.63
N LEU A 81 6.90 9.72 -11.15
CA LEU A 81 6.50 11.13 -11.09
C LEU A 81 7.32 11.97 -10.10
N LEU A 82 7.75 11.37 -8.99
CA LEU A 82 8.64 12.03 -8.03
C LEU A 82 10.06 12.17 -8.59
N ASN A 83 10.54 11.17 -9.34
CA ASN A 83 11.88 11.14 -9.92
C ASN A 83 11.98 11.85 -11.29
N GLN A 84 10.87 12.39 -11.80
CA GLN A 84 10.89 13.18 -13.02
C GLN A 84 11.76 14.43 -12.83
N PRO A 85 12.70 14.71 -13.75
CA PRO A 85 13.51 15.92 -13.69
C PRO A 85 12.59 17.13 -13.76
N GLY A 86 12.50 17.86 -12.65
CA GLY A 86 11.82 19.15 -12.61
C GLY A 86 12.74 20.28 -13.07
N ASN A 87 12.17 21.48 -13.25
CA ASN A 87 12.98 22.70 -13.23
C ASN A 87 13.81 22.72 -11.95
N VAL A 88 15.01 23.30 -12.02
CA VAL A 88 16.10 23.29 -11.00
C VAL A 88 15.67 23.68 -9.56
N LYS A 89 14.43 24.11 -9.34
CA LYS A 89 13.85 24.50 -8.04
C LYS A 89 12.73 23.59 -7.50
N ARG A 90 12.40 22.45 -8.13
CA ARG A 90 11.32 21.57 -7.63
C ARG A 90 11.67 21.01 -6.24
N ARG A 91 11.00 21.49 -5.20
CA ARG A 91 11.18 21.02 -3.82
C ARG A 91 10.30 19.80 -3.58
N ILE A 92 10.93 18.63 -3.48
CA ILE A 92 10.24 17.40 -3.09
C ILE A 92 9.94 17.46 -1.58
N SER A 93 8.76 17.01 -1.18
CA SER A 93 8.43 16.90 0.24
C SER A 93 9.27 15.82 0.95
N PRO A 94 9.55 15.92 2.26
CA PRO A 94 10.30 14.89 2.98
C PRO A 94 9.73 13.47 2.87
N ALA A 95 8.40 13.35 2.75
CA ALA A 95 7.73 12.07 2.54
C ALA A 95 7.97 11.51 1.12
N GLY A 96 8.12 12.39 0.12
CA GLY A 96 8.50 12.04 -1.23
C GLY A 96 9.95 11.57 -1.29
N ASP A 97 10.87 12.28 -0.64
CA ASP A 97 12.29 11.88 -0.56
C ASP A 97 12.43 10.51 0.10
N TRP A 98 11.76 10.30 1.24
CA TRP A 98 11.75 8.99 1.90
C TRP A 98 11.26 7.88 0.97
N LEU A 99 10.20 8.13 0.18
CA LEU A 99 9.68 7.14 -0.76
C LEU A 99 10.68 6.83 -1.89
N LEU A 100 11.39 7.84 -2.40
CA LEU A 100 12.44 7.65 -3.40
C LEU A 100 13.60 6.82 -2.85
N ASP A 101 14.10 7.18 -1.67
CA ASP A 101 15.22 6.49 -1.01
C ASP A 101 14.90 5.02 -0.71
N ASN A 102 13.63 4.72 -0.39
CA ASN A 102 13.19 3.39 0.04
C ASN A 102 12.48 2.58 -1.04
N TYR A 103 12.35 3.09 -2.27
CA TYR A 103 11.59 2.41 -3.33
C TYR A 103 12.09 0.99 -3.62
N TYR A 104 13.40 0.76 -3.59
CA TYR A 104 13.99 -0.56 -3.84
C TYR A 104 13.51 -1.61 -2.82
N LEU A 105 13.39 -1.24 -1.55
CA LEU A 105 12.93 -2.11 -0.48
C LEU A 105 11.44 -2.44 -0.67
N ILE A 106 10.64 -1.45 -1.07
CA ILE A 106 9.22 -1.63 -1.35
C ILE A 106 9.03 -2.59 -2.53
N GLU A 107 9.80 -2.41 -3.62
CA GLU A 107 9.77 -3.29 -4.77
C GLU A 107 10.12 -4.74 -4.38
N GLU A 108 11.15 -4.92 -3.55
CA GLU A 108 11.52 -6.22 -3.01
C GLU A 108 10.38 -6.85 -2.22
N GLN A 109 9.73 -6.12 -1.30
CA GLN A 109 8.60 -6.64 -0.52
C GLN A 109 7.41 -7.03 -1.40
N ILE A 110 7.14 -6.30 -2.49
CA ILE A 110 6.10 -6.67 -3.46
C ILE A 110 6.46 -7.98 -4.17
N ARG A 111 7.71 -8.13 -4.64
CA ARG A 111 8.17 -9.37 -5.30
C ARG A 111 8.10 -10.56 -4.37
N LEU A 112 8.52 -10.40 -3.11
CA LEU A 112 8.41 -11.44 -2.10
C LEU A 112 6.94 -11.78 -1.80
N ALA A 113 6.05 -10.79 -1.74
CA ALA A 113 4.62 -11.03 -1.55
C ALA A 113 4.01 -11.86 -2.70
N GLN A 114 4.38 -11.57 -3.95
CA GLN A 114 3.95 -12.37 -5.11
C GLN A 114 4.49 -13.81 -5.04
N LYS A 115 5.75 -13.99 -4.63
CA LYS A 115 6.39 -15.30 -4.50
C LYS A 115 5.76 -16.17 -3.41
N PHE A 116 5.46 -15.58 -2.25
CA PHE A 116 4.94 -16.30 -1.08
C PHE A 116 3.42 -16.42 -1.02
N LEU A 117 2.70 -15.84 -1.99
CA LEU A 117 1.26 -16.05 -2.17
C LEU A 117 0.97 -16.78 -3.49
N PRO A 118 1.21 -18.11 -3.58
CA PRO A 118 0.79 -18.87 -4.75
C PRO A 118 -0.70 -18.69 -5.01
N LYS A 119 -1.09 -18.54 -6.28
CA LYS A 119 -2.50 -18.35 -6.68
C LYS A 119 -3.42 -19.43 -6.11
N GLY A 120 -3.02 -20.70 -6.22
CA GLY A 120 -3.79 -21.83 -5.69
C GLY A 120 -4.01 -21.71 -4.19
N TYR A 121 -2.98 -21.32 -3.43
CA TYR A 121 -3.12 -21.14 -1.99
C TYR A 121 -4.13 -20.04 -1.64
N SER A 122 -4.08 -18.91 -2.33
CA SER A 122 -5.04 -17.80 -2.16
C SER A 122 -6.50 -18.23 -2.44
N GLU A 123 -6.71 -19.06 -3.47
CA GLU A 123 -8.04 -19.56 -3.86
C GLU A 123 -8.65 -20.55 -2.86
N GLU A 124 -7.82 -21.28 -2.10
CA GLU A 124 -8.26 -22.23 -1.07
C GLU A 124 -8.60 -21.55 0.28
N LEU A 125 -8.26 -20.27 0.46
CA LEU A 125 -8.52 -19.57 1.70
C LEU A 125 -10.02 -19.24 1.87
N PRO A 126 -10.61 -19.47 3.07
CA PRO A 126 -11.99 -19.09 3.35
C PRO A 126 -12.24 -17.60 3.16
N SER A 127 -13.26 -17.29 2.38
CA SER A 127 -13.55 -15.92 1.92
C SER A 127 -14.80 -15.35 2.58
N LEU A 128 -14.83 -14.02 2.71
CA LEU A 128 -16.02 -13.31 3.18
C LEU A 128 -17.12 -13.37 2.13
N THR A 129 -18.37 -13.56 2.54
CA THR A 129 -19.53 -13.60 1.62
C THR A 129 -20.26 -12.27 1.50
N ARG A 130 -19.99 -11.31 2.39
CA ARG A 130 -20.68 -10.03 2.50
C ARG A 130 -19.70 -8.92 2.88
N GLY A 131 -20.14 -7.68 2.75
CA GLY A 131 -19.35 -6.49 3.11
C GLY A 131 -18.38 -6.03 2.01
N PRO A 132 -17.60 -4.98 2.27
CA PRO A 132 -16.71 -4.35 1.29
C PRO A 132 -15.66 -5.30 0.70
N LEU A 133 -15.19 -6.26 1.51
CA LEU A 133 -14.22 -7.28 1.12
C LEU A 133 -14.87 -8.62 0.73
N ALA A 134 -16.13 -8.62 0.28
CA ALA A 134 -16.77 -9.85 -0.22
C ALA A 134 -15.94 -10.53 -1.32
N GLY A 135 -15.71 -11.83 -1.15
CA GLY A 135 -14.88 -12.68 -1.99
C GLY A 135 -13.37 -12.55 -1.77
N TYR A 136 -12.91 -11.74 -0.82
CA TYR A 136 -11.52 -11.80 -0.33
C TYR A 136 -11.40 -12.79 0.82
N PRO A 137 -10.21 -13.39 1.04
CA PRO A 137 -9.94 -14.20 2.23
C PRO A 137 -10.24 -13.40 3.50
N ARG A 138 -10.97 -13.98 4.47
CA ARG A 138 -11.28 -13.25 5.72
C ARG A 138 -10.02 -12.88 6.51
N VAL A 139 -8.96 -13.68 6.38
CA VAL A 139 -7.65 -13.37 7.00
C VAL A 139 -6.99 -12.14 6.39
N TYR A 140 -7.32 -11.77 5.15
CA TYR A 140 -6.93 -10.48 4.59
C TYR A 140 -7.64 -9.32 5.28
N ASP A 141 -8.95 -9.47 5.55
CA ASP A 141 -9.72 -8.47 6.30
C ASP A 141 -9.15 -8.28 7.72
N LEU A 142 -8.82 -9.37 8.42
CA LEU A 142 -8.14 -9.28 9.71
C LEU A 142 -6.85 -8.45 9.64
N ALA A 143 -6.03 -8.67 8.61
CA ALA A 143 -4.80 -7.91 8.43
C ALA A 143 -5.06 -6.42 8.13
N MET A 144 -6.08 -6.11 7.32
CA MET A 144 -6.49 -4.74 7.03
C MET A 144 -6.94 -4.01 8.30
N GLU A 145 -7.75 -4.67 9.11
CA GLU A 145 -8.25 -4.16 10.40
C GLU A 145 -7.11 -3.91 11.38
N ILE A 146 -6.20 -4.86 11.55
CA ILE A 146 -5.01 -4.71 12.40
C ILE A 146 -4.15 -3.52 11.96
N VAL A 147 -3.89 -3.38 10.65
CA VAL A 147 -3.11 -2.26 10.11
C VAL A 147 -3.81 -0.93 10.34
N SER A 148 -5.14 -0.88 10.17
CA SER A 148 -5.92 0.35 10.32
C SER A 148 -5.99 0.87 11.75
N HIS A 149 -6.13 -0.02 12.73
CA HIS A 149 -6.21 0.30 14.17
C HIS A 149 -4.82 0.43 14.82
N GLY A 150 -3.77 -0.03 14.14
CA GLY A 150 -2.37 0.10 14.58
C GLY A 150 -1.58 1.21 13.89
N ASP A 151 -2.16 1.95 12.94
CA ASP A 151 -1.45 2.91 12.06
C ASP A 151 -0.21 2.29 11.38
N GLY A 152 -0.32 1.02 11.00
CA GLY A 152 0.80 0.24 10.45
C GLY A 152 1.88 -0.18 11.47
N ARG A 153 1.76 0.19 12.74
CA ARG A 153 2.64 -0.29 13.82
C ARG A 153 2.14 -1.64 14.31
N LEU A 154 2.98 -2.65 14.16
CA LEU A 154 2.65 -4.02 14.50
C LEU A 154 3.44 -4.47 15.72
N ASP A 155 2.72 -4.96 16.73
CA ASP A 155 3.28 -5.61 17.90
C ASP A 155 2.86 -7.08 17.92
N ILE A 156 3.79 -7.97 18.29
CA ILE A 156 3.57 -9.42 18.30
C ILE A 156 2.53 -9.78 19.37
N LYS A 157 2.52 -9.13 20.54
CA LYS A 157 1.52 -9.39 21.59
C LYS A 157 0.14 -8.91 21.17
N GLY A 158 0.05 -7.75 20.52
CA GLY A 158 -1.18 -7.25 19.91
C GLY A 158 -1.74 -8.19 18.85
N LEU A 159 -0.90 -8.62 17.90
CA LEU A 159 -1.29 -9.51 16.80
C LEU A 159 -1.76 -10.88 17.31
N SER A 160 -0.96 -11.52 18.17
CA SER A 160 -1.32 -12.81 18.78
C SER A 160 -2.61 -12.70 19.60
N GLY A 161 -2.75 -11.63 20.38
CA GLY A 161 -3.96 -11.34 21.14
C GLY A 161 -5.19 -11.17 20.26
N PHE A 162 -5.08 -10.41 19.16
CA PHE A 162 -6.16 -10.22 18.19
C PHE A 162 -6.59 -11.56 17.57
N VAL A 163 -5.63 -12.36 17.09
CA VAL A 163 -5.92 -13.67 16.48
C VAL A 163 -6.56 -14.62 17.50
N ALA A 164 -6.07 -14.66 18.74
CA ALA A 164 -6.67 -15.48 19.79
C ALA A 164 -8.10 -15.05 20.13
N ALA A 165 -8.35 -13.75 20.26
CA ALA A 165 -9.68 -13.20 20.56
C ALA A 165 -10.67 -13.38 19.38
N TYR A 166 -10.20 -13.33 18.14
CA TYR A 166 -11.01 -13.67 16.99
C TYR A 166 -11.40 -15.16 17.02
N GLN A 167 -10.44 -16.04 17.31
CA GLN A 167 -10.64 -17.49 17.31
C GLN A 167 -11.53 -18.00 18.44
N SER A 168 -11.65 -17.27 19.57
CA SER A 168 -12.58 -17.63 20.64
C SER A 168 -14.04 -17.59 20.20
N VAL A 169 -14.34 -16.85 19.12
CA VAL A 169 -15.67 -16.77 18.51
C VAL A 169 -15.74 -17.60 17.24
N LYS A 170 -14.75 -17.50 16.35
CA LYS A 170 -14.75 -18.21 15.07
C LYS A 170 -13.36 -18.73 14.71
N HIS A 171 -13.20 -20.05 14.78
CA HIS A 171 -11.96 -20.75 14.49
C HIS A 171 -11.41 -20.45 13.08
N LEU A 172 -10.10 -20.23 13.01
CA LEU A 172 -9.33 -20.14 11.78
C LEU A 172 -8.78 -21.53 11.43
N ARG A 173 -8.77 -21.87 10.14
CA ARG A 173 -8.09 -23.08 9.68
C ARG A 173 -6.58 -22.90 9.80
N LEU A 174 -5.85 -24.02 9.87
CA LEU A 174 -4.38 -23.98 9.88
C LEU A 174 -3.83 -23.14 8.71
N GLY A 175 -4.30 -23.38 7.48
CA GLY A 175 -3.90 -22.57 6.32
C GLY A 175 -4.19 -21.07 6.46
N GLU A 176 -5.21 -20.65 7.20
CA GLU A 176 -5.45 -19.23 7.45
C GLU A 176 -4.43 -18.65 8.43
N LEU A 177 -4.05 -19.39 9.47
CA LEU A 177 -3.02 -18.96 10.42
C LEU A 177 -1.65 -18.80 9.73
N TRP A 178 -1.29 -19.74 8.84
CA TRP A 178 -0.09 -19.64 8.01
C TRP A 178 -0.13 -18.46 7.02
N ALA A 179 -1.32 -18.00 6.63
CA ALA A 179 -1.49 -16.85 5.75
C ALA A 179 -1.33 -15.49 6.47
N VAL A 180 -1.41 -15.43 7.80
CA VAL A 180 -1.37 -14.16 8.55
C VAL A 180 -0.17 -13.27 8.17
N PRO A 181 1.09 -13.77 8.12
CA PRO A 181 2.23 -12.91 7.80
C PRO A 181 2.17 -12.32 6.38
N ILE A 182 1.72 -13.10 5.39
CA ILE A 182 1.59 -12.61 4.03
C ILE A 182 0.42 -11.63 3.91
N MET A 183 -0.70 -11.85 4.61
CA MET A 183 -1.83 -10.92 4.59
C MET A 183 -1.48 -9.55 5.17
N ILE A 184 -0.71 -9.54 6.27
CA ILE A 184 -0.18 -8.30 6.87
C ILE A 184 0.69 -7.55 5.85
N ARG A 185 1.60 -8.26 5.17
CA ARG A 185 2.43 -7.64 4.12
C ARG A 185 1.58 -7.01 3.02
N LEU A 186 0.53 -7.69 2.57
CA LEU A 186 -0.39 -7.15 1.56
C LEU A 186 -1.16 -5.92 2.06
N ALA A 187 -1.63 -5.95 3.31
CA ALA A 187 -2.33 -4.82 3.93
C ALA A 187 -1.43 -3.59 4.10
N LEU A 188 -0.16 -3.79 4.48
CA LEU A 188 0.84 -2.71 4.55
C LEU A 188 1.14 -2.13 3.16
N ILE A 189 1.30 -2.97 2.13
CA ILE A 189 1.49 -2.51 0.74
C ILE A 189 0.26 -1.73 0.24
N GLU A 190 -0.95 -2.19 0.59
CA GLU A 190 -2.19 -1.47 0.30
C GLU A 190 -2.23 -0.09 0.96
N ASN A 191 -1.82 0.01 2.23
CA ASN A 191 -1.73 1.28 2.94
C ASN A 191 -0.67 2.20 2.32
N LEU A 192 0.50 1.66 2.03
CA LEU A 192 1.60 2.39 1.41
C LEU A 192 1.20 2.98 0.06
N ARG A 193 0.48 2.23 -0.78
CA ARG A 193 -0.05 2.74 -2.05
C ARG A 193 -0.96 3.96 -1.83
N ARG A 194 -1.83 3.94 -0.83
CA ARG A 194 -2.73 5.07 -0.49
C ARG A 194 -1.92 6.29 -0.06
N ILE A 195 -0.93 6.09 0.80
CA ILE A 195 -0.02 7.14 1.27
C ILE A 195 0.78 7.72 0.10
N ALA A 196 1.38 6.88 -0.74
CA ALA A 196 2.14 7.28 -1.92
C ALA A 196 1.29 8.10 -2.90
N SER A 197 0.03 7.70 -3.12
CA SER A 197 -0.92 8.45 -3.96
C SER A 197 -1.17 9.86 -3.41
N ARG A 198 -1.32 9.99 -2.09
CA ARG A 198 -1.51 11.31 -1.45
C ARG A 198 -0.26 12.17 -1.48
N ILE A 199 0.92 11.58 -1.31
CA ILE A 199 2.20 12.28 -1.43
C ILE A 199 2.30 12.94 -2.81
N ILE A 200 2.08 12.17 -3.88
CA ILE A 200 2.22 12.74 -5.23
C ILE A 200 1.13 13.76 -5.55
N LEU A 201 -0.12 13.55 -5.14
CA LEU A 201 -1.19 14.53 -5.36
C LEU A 201 -0.89 15.85 -4.63
N SER A 202 -0.36 15.77 -3.40
CA SER A 202 0.06 16.94 -2.64
C SER A 202 1.25 17.63 -3.30
N GLN A 203 2.22 16.87 -3.84
CA GLN A 203 3.36 17.42 -4.55
C GLN A 203 2.92 18.14 -5.83
N LEU A 204 2.05 17.54 -6.64
CA LEU A 204 1.53 18.16 -7.87
C LEU A 204 0.72 19.43 -7.57
N ALA A 205 -0.05 19.44 -6.49
CA ALA A 205 -0.77 20.64 -6.06
C ALA A 205 0.20 21.78 -5.67
N ARG A 206 1.29 21.46 -4.95
CA ARG A 206 2.35 22.42 -4.63
C ARG A 206 3.06 22.93 -5.87
N ASP A 207 3.45 22.03 -6.78
CA ASP A 207 4.11 22.39 -8.04
C ASP A 207 3.23 23.36 -8.86
N THR A 208 1.91 23.13 -8.87
CA THR A 208 0.93 24.01 -9.53
C THR A 208 0.82 25.38 -8.84
N ALA A 209 0.74 25.39 -7.50
CA ALA A 209 0.67 26.63 -6.74
C ALA A 209 1.93 27.49 -6.93
N ASP A 210 3.12 26.87 -6.88
CA ASP A 210 4.40 27.53 -7.09
C ASP A 210 4.50 28.13 -8.50
N TYR A 211 4.01 27.41 -9.52
CA TYR A 211 3.94 27.93 -10.89
C TYR A 211 3.10 29.20 -10.99
N HIS A 212 1.90 29.21 -10.39
CA HIS A 212 1.04 30.39 -10.41
C HIS A 212 1.61 31.54 -9.59
N ALA A 213 2.20 31.27 -8.43
CA ALA A 213 2.84 32.29 -7.60
C ALA A 213 4.00 32.98 -8.35
N ASN A 214 4.87 32.20 -9.01
CA ASN A 214 5.98 32.75 -9.79
C ASN A 214 5.48 33.61 -10.95
N ARG A 215 4.40 33.21 -11.65
CA ARG A 215 3.81 34.02 -12.73
C ARG A 215 3.26 35.36 -12.25
N ILE A 216 2.68 35.40 -11.05
CA ILE A 216 2.19 36.66 -10.45
C ILE A 216 3.38 37.56 -10.13
N LEU A 217 4.45 37.01 -9.52
CA LEU A 217 5.67 37.76 -9.23
C LEU A 217 6.33 38.31 -10.51
N GLU A 218 6.44 37.50 -11.55
CA GLU A 218 6.99 37.93 -12.85
C GLU A 218 6.16 39.03 -13.53
N ALA A 219 4.84 39.05 -13.33
CA ALA A 219 3.98 40.11 -13.83
C ALA A 219 4.18 41.41 -13.05
N LEU A 220 4.26 41.34 -11.72
CA LEU A 220 4.51 42.49 -10.84
C LEU A 220 5.88 43.13 -11.13
N ASP A 221 6.93 42.31 -11.29
CA ASP A 221 8.28 42.81 -11.60
C ASP A 221 8.30 43.60 -12.93
N LYS A 222 7.54 43.14 -13.93
CA LYS A 222 7.43 43.81 -15.24
C LYS A 222 6.66 45.13 -15.15
N ASP A 223 5.59 45.19 -14.36
CA ASP A 223 4.81 46.42 -14.16
C ASP A 223 5.62 47.49 -13.39
N THR A 224 6.42 47.09 -12.39
CA THR A 224 7.28 48.03 -11.65
C THR A 224 8.52 48.50 -12.42
N SER A 225 8.92 47.79 -13.47
CA SER A 225 10.07 48.16 -14.32
C SER A 225 9.69 49.10 -15.48
N GLY A 226 8.39 49.41 -15.64
CA GLY A 226 7.84 50.31 -16.65
C GLY A 226 7.51 51.72 -16.13
N VAL A 227 7.86 52.04 -14.88
CA VAL A 227 7.81 53.38 -14.25
C VAL A 227 9.22 53.86 -14.01
#